data_AF-A0A376KKK9-F1
#
_entry.id   AF-A0A376KKK9-F1
#
_cell.length_a   1.000
_cell.length_b   1.000
_cell.length_c   1.000
_cell.angle_alpha   90.00
_cell.angle_beta   90.00
_cell.angle_gamma   90.00
#
_symmetry.space_group_name_H-M   'P 1'
#
loop_
_entity.id
_entity.type
_entity.pdbx_description
1 polymer ?
#
loop_
_entity_poly.entity_id
_entity_poly.type
_entity_poly.pdbx_seq_one_letter_code
_entity_poly.pdbx_strand_id
1 'polypeptide(L)'
;MLKRLLSKLTGNRQQTEHHLKNQYQVEENGLSFPLSLVDDSQLWALVSWLEQLAEEDYLISLTDRWLLSWEALYRLLEDEEHASSLPLIGVPDILPLRASLSSRGALSDSDFRVWIAEWATFPARKPIRFSRTGAILTHDNQQYLLSRENWALLQATEQLSAQQIQTPGETTNQLGWAAIRKCAKLAAAKFDDYLEKTHVIKPTSLSLRLRKATVADTAVIEIEPHFEDQPANWLGSFDKNLQVHDSYRIPGENGELSHVIIPPEVKEVLNSIHSIPGRRVAGSEALSFVRNPYTFLGEDAASVIAPEEHEQALFDARIFFHHFRLIPQLNAENKIAEVTLILEPVSPVPQPEITFVFSAPWELDKFIQQLGISVAAQMPAGSWQGYELELSQFTEQQWHDCQALLTRWQQEIEGKEFSDVLDIAKYGDRVIGIGEFEKISSPWLTKAQSENWLPDDIDFSAFSIETLSGWQPENPLHFDELQEIITQAEAAGETYITTPWNDSQLPLDAAKTFSKNWEKTANHC
;
A
#
# COMPACT_ATOMS: atom_id res chain seq x y z
N MET A 1 57.22 -24.04 -6.48
CA MET A 1 57.13 -25.51 -6.59
C MET A 1 55.80 -26.02 -7.16
N LEU A 2 54.73 -25.21 -7.25
CA LEU A 2 53.43 -25.59 -7.84
C LEU A 2 53.47 -26.02 -9.32
N LYS A 3 54.33 -25.41 -10.16
CA LYS A 3 54.40 -25.76 -11.60
C LYS A 3 54.96 -27.17 -11.90
N ARG A 4 55.68 -27.79 -10.95
CA ARG A 4 56.32 -29.11 -11.12
C ARG A 4 55.45 -30.27 -10.61
N LEU A 5 54.34 -29.97 -9.92
CA LEU A 5 53.34 -30.94 -9.45
C LEU A 5 52.14 -31.04 -10.42
N LEU A 6 51.79 -29.94 -11.09
CA LEU A 6 50.77 -29.95 -12.15
C LEU A 6 51.15 -30.83 -13.36
N SER A 7 52.45 -31.08 -13.59
CA SER A 7 52.92 -31.97 -14.66
C SER A 7 52.86 -33.47 -14.33
N LYS A 8 52.47 -33.84 -13.10
CA LYS A 8 52.26 -35.24 -12.69
C LYS A 8 50.79 -35.69 -12.74
N LEU A 9 49.85 -34.76 -12.89
CA LEU A 9 48.40 -35.02 -13.01
C LEU A 9 47.94 -35.22 -14.46
N THR A 10 48.84 -35.10 -15.44
CA THR A 10 48.55 -35.37 -16.86
C THR A 10 48.51 -36.85 -17.20
N GLY A 11 48.91 -37.73 -16.28
CA GLY A 11 48.68 -39.17 -16.38
C GLY A 11 47.36 -39.55 -15.72
N ASN A 12 46.34 -39.80 -16.53
CA ASN A 12 45.10 -40.49 -16.15
C ASN A 12 44.00 -39.69 -15.43
N ARG A 13 43.63 -38.53 -15.99
CA ARG A 13 42.45 -37.73 -15.61
C ARG A 13 41.16 -38.59 -15.45
N GLN A 14 40.96 -39.59 -16.30
CA GLN A 14 39.81 -40.52 -16.25
C GLN A 14 39.84 -41.52 -15.08
N GLN A 15 41.01 -41.90 -14.55
CA GLN A 15 41.10 -42.77 -13.37
C GLN A 15 40.92 -41.99 -12.07
N THR A 16 41.45 -40.76 -11.99
CA THR A 16 41.28 -39.87 -10.83
C THR A 16 39.82 -39.42 -10.70
N GLU A 17 39.15 -39.10 -11.81
CA GLU A 17 37.71 -38.77 -11.85
C GLU A 17 36.80 -39.95 -11.47
N HIS A 18 37.27 -41.21 -11.54
CA HIS A 18 36.49 -42.37 -11.11
C HIS A 18 36.64 -42.66 -9.61
N HIS A 19 37.79 -42.31 -9.01
CA HIS A 19 38.07 -42.47 -7.58
C HIS A 19 37.42 -41.40 -6.70
N LEU A 20 37.13 -40.22 -7.26
CA LEU A 20 36.53 -39.08 -6.58
C LEU A 20 34.99 -39.14 -6.50
N LYS A 21 34.35 -39.98 -7.33
CA LYS A 21 32.88 -40.02 -7.45
C LYS A 21 32.24 -40.77 -6.28
N ASN A 22 31.12 -40.24 -5.80
CA ASN A 22 30.22 -40.89 -4.84
C ASN A 22 30.81 -41.10 -3.44
N GLN A 23 31.58 -40.12 -2.94
CA GLN A 23 32.06 -40.09 -1.55
C GLN A 23 30.98 -39.64 -0.55
N TYR A 24 29.72 -39.78 -0.91
CA TYR A 24 28.55 -39.40 -0.11
C TYR A 24 27.66 -40.60 0.15
N GLN A 25 26.86 -40.52 1.22
CA GLN A 25 25.73 -41.41 1.46
C GLN A 25 24.45 -40.69 1.06
N VAL A 26 23.56 -41.41 0.36
CA VAL A 26 22.26 -40.89 -0.03
C VAL A 26 21.28 -41.07 1.13
N GLU A 27 20.70 -39.97 1.57
CA GLU A 27 19.69 -39.94 2.63
C GLU A 27 18.37 -39.36 2.10
N GLU A 28 17.27 -39.54 2.83
CA GLU A 28 15.98 -38.97 2.41
C GLU A 28 16.02 -37.44 2.31
N ASN A 29 16.86 -36.79 3.13
CA ASN A 29 16.92 -35.32 3.21
C ASN A 29 18.05 -34.69 2.37
N GLY A 30 18.96 -35.49 1.81
CA GLY A 30 20.10 -34.94 1.06
C GLY A 30 21.25 -35.92 0.85
N LEU A 31 22.42 -35.37 0.51
CA LEU A 31 23.68 -36.09 0.42
C LEU A 31 24.51 -35.82 1.68
N SER A 32 24.93 -36.87 2.38
CA SER A 32 25.79 -36.73 3.56
C SER A 32 27.23 -37.12 3.25
N PHE A 33 28.16 -36.29 3.72
CA PHE A 33 29.59 -36.43 3.51
C PHE A 33 30.27 -36.62 4.88
N PRO A 34 30.89 -37.78 5.16
CA PRO A 34 31.51 -38.00 6.46
C PRO A 34 32.72 -37.07 6.66
N LEU A 35 32.91 -36.56 7.89
CA LEU A 35 34.06 -35.70 8.20
C LEU A 35 35.41 -36.43 8.05
N SER A 36 35.41 -37.77 8.10
CA SER A 36 36.60 -38.59 7.85
C SER A 36 37.17 -38.42 6.44
N LEU A 37 36.46 -37.79 5.50
CA LEU A 37 36.99 -37.45 4.18
C LEU A 37 38.20 -36.51 4.27
N VAL A 38 38.29 -35.70 5.33
CA VAL A 38 39.42 -34.79 5.59
C VAL A 38 40.75 -35.56 5.75
N ASP A 39 40.68 -36.79 6.25
CA ASP A 39 41.86 -37.62 6.49
C ASP A 39 42.46 -38.20 5.18
N ASP A 40 41.70 -38.21 4.08
CA ASP A 40 42.17 -38.70 2.79
C ASP A 40 42.80 -37.59 1.94
N SER A 41 44.14 -37.58 1.92
CA SER A 41 44.94 -36.65 1.10
C SER A 41 44.62 -36.66 -0.40
N GLN A 42 44.00 -37.73 -0.93
CA GLN A 42 43.60 -37.80 -2.34
C GLN A 42 42.30 -37.04 -2.63
N LEU A 43 41.49 -36.78 -1.61
CA LEU A 43 40.19 -36.09 -1.71
C LEU A 43 40.26 -34.59 -1.38
N TRP A 44 41.47 -34.02 -1.22
CA TRP A 44 41.67 -32.63 -0.79
C TRP A 44 40.85 -31.63 -1.59
N ALA A 45 40.72 -31.81 -2.92
CA ALA A 45 39.98 -30.89 -3.78
C ALA A 45 38.47 -30.92 -3.49
N LEU A 46 37.92 -32.10 -3.18
CA LEU A 46 36.52 -32.24 -2.75
C LEU A 46 36.34 -31.64 -1.36
N VAL A 47 37.24 -31.95 -0.42
CA VAL A 47 37.17 -31.45 0.96
C VAL A 47 37.23 -29.93 1.02
N SER A 48 38.19 -29.29 0.34
CA SER A 48 38.29 -27.83 0.31
C SER A 48 37.07 -27.17 -0.32
N TRP A 49 36.45 -27.81 -1.32
CA TRP A 49 35.22 -27.30 -1.89
C TRP A 49 34.01 -27.49 -0.97
N LEU A 50 33.92 -28.61 -0.23
CA LEU A 50 32.90 -28.79 0.81
C LEU A 50 33.06 -27.75 1.93
N GLU A 51 34.28 -27.42 2.34
CA GLU A 51 34.50 -26.34 3.32
C GLU A 51 34.00 -24.99 2.79
N GLN A 52 34.29 -24.66 1.53
CA GLN A 52 33.75 -23.46 0.88
C GLN A 52 32.20 -23.46 0.85
N LEU A 53 31.58 -24.58 0.47
CA LEU A 53 30.11 -24.70 0.45
C LEU A 53 29.49 -24.56 1.85
N ALA A 54 30.22 -24.93 2.91
CA ALA A 54 29.78 -24.70 4.28
C ALA A 54 29.87 -23.22 4.68
N GLU A 55 30.90 -22.49 4.21
CA GLU A 55 31.02 -21.04 4.41
C GLU A 55 29.95 -20.24 3.65
N GLU A 56 29.48 -20.76 2.51
CA GLU A 56 28.44 -20.16 1.66
C GLU A 56 27.01 -20.63 2.00
N ASP A 57 26.81 -21.26 3.16
CA ASP A 57 25.50 -21.75 3.65
C ASP A 57 24.80 -22.74 2.69
N TYR A 58 25.55 -23.51 1.89
CA TYR A 58 25.02 -24.64 1.13
C TYR A 58 25.00 -25.93 1.96
N LEU A 59 25.97 -26.12 2.86
CA LEU A 59 26.09 -27.31 3.70
C LEU A 59 25.70 -27.03 5.15
N ILE A 60 24.95 -27.96 5.74
CA ILE A 60 24.71 -28.00 7.17
C ILE A 60 25.83 -28.83 7.80
N SER A 61 26.66 -28.21 8.64
CA SER A 61 27.70 -28.90 9.40
C SER A 61 27.11 -29.59 10.63
N LEU A 62 27.16 -30.93 10.66
CA LEU A 62 26.79 -31.75 11.81
C LEU A 62 28.04 -32.24 12.54
N THR A 63 27.86 -32.90 13.68
CA THR A 63 28.97 -33.33 14.55
C THR A 63 29.94 -34.33 13.90
N ASP A 64 29.47 -35.13 12.94
CA ASP A 64 30.20 -36.24 12.33
C ASP A 64 30.24 -36.18 10.78
N ARG A 65 29.51 -35.24 10.18
CA ARG A 65 29.30 -35.16 8.72
C ARG A 65 28.82 -33.79 8.27
N TRP A 66 28.99 -33.50 6.99
CA TRP A 66 28.28 -32.41 6.30
C TRP A 66 27.02 -32.95 5.61
N LEU A 67 25.94 -32.18 5.63
CA LEU A 67 24.69 -32.49 4.93
C LEU A 67 24.41 -31.43 3.86
N LEU A 68 24.37 -31.88 2.61
CA LEU A 68 23.85 -31.10 1.48
C LEU A 68 22.37 -31.45 1.31
N SER A 69 21.47 -30.54 1.68
CA SER A 69 20.03 -30.78 1.48
C SER A 69 19.69 -30.87 -0.01
N TRP A 70 18.60 -31.54 -0.37
CA TRP A 70 18.17 -31.58 -1.77
C TRP A 70 17.89 -30.20 -2.35
N GLU A 71 17.31 -29.29 -1.55
CA GLU A 71 17.07 -27.90 -1.94
C GLU A 71 18.38 -27.18 -2.25
N ALA A 72 19.38 -27.29 -1.38
CA ALA A 72 20.69 -26.70 -1.57
C ALA A 72 21.42 -27.31 -2.78
N LEU A 73 21.27 -28.64 -3.01
CA LEU A 73 21.83 -29.29 -4.19
C LEU A 73 21.23 -28.72 -5.49
N TYR A 74 19.91 -28.58 -5.59
CA TYR A 74 19.30 -28.03 -6.80
C TYR A 74 19.67 -26.56 -7.02
N ARG A 75 19.79 -25.77 -5.95
CA ARG A 75 20.34 -24.40 -6.02
C ARG A 75 21.78 -24.42 -6.57
N LEU A 76 22.61 -25.34 -6.07
CA LEU A 76 24.01 -25.48 -6.48
C LEU A 76 24.16 -25.92 -7.95
N LEU A 77 23.23 -26.73 -8.47
CA LEU A 77 23.21 -27.14 -9.88
C LEU A 77 22.89 -25.98 -10.84
N GLU A 78 22.20 -24.95 -10.36
CA GLU A 78 21.85 -23.74 -11.13
C GLU A 78 22.91 -22.63 -10.98
N ASP A 79 23.89 -22.81 -10.10
CA ASP A 79 24.92 -21.81 -9.78
C ASP A 79 26.12 -21.90 -10.73
N GLU A 80 26.30 -20.87 -11.57
CA GLU A 80 27.39 -20.80 -12.55
C GLU A 80 28.78 -20.76 -11.89
N GLU A 81 28.91 -20.21 -10.67
CA GLU A 81 30.20 -20.07 -9.98
C GLU A 81 30.76 -21.44 -9.57
N HIS A 82 29.88 -22.40 -9.26
CA HIS A 82 30.27 -23.75 -8.84
C HIS A 82 30.26 -24.79 -9.96
N ALA A 83 29.81 -24.43 -11.17
CA ALA A 83 29.61 -25.36 -12.28
C ALA A 83 30.87 -26.20 -12.61
N SER A 84 32.08 -25.63 -12.47
CA SER A 84 33.33 -26.36 -12.72
C SER A 84 33.70 -27.38 -11.64
N SER A 85 33.16 -27.23 -10.43
CA SER A 85 33.45 -28.05 -9.25
C SER A 85 32.41 -29.14 -9.02
N LEU A 86 31.19 -29.02 -9.56
CA LEU A 86 30.12 -30.02 -9.51
C LEU A 86 30.56 -31.46 -9.82
N PRO A 87 31.45 -31.73 -10.82
CA PRO A 87 31.91 -33.09 -11.10
C PRO A 87 32.65 -33.76 -9.94
N LEU A 88 33.14 -33.01 -8.94
CA LEU A 88 33.84 -33.54 -7.76
C LEU A 88 32.91 -34.33 -6.83
N ILE A 89 31.65 -33.93 -6.68
CA ILE A 89 30.67 -34.71 -5.89
C ILE A 89 30.24 -35.94 -6.70
N GLY A 90 30.12 -35.82 -8.02
CA GLY A 90 29.68 -36.92 -8.88
C GLY A 90 28.18 -37.21 -8.77
N VAL A 91 27.36 -36.15 -8.73
CA VAL A 91 25.90 -36.29 -8.74
C VAL A 91 25.45 -36.99 -10.04
N PRO A 92 24.53 -37.97 -9.99
CA PRO A 92 24.06 -38.64 -11.20
C PRO A 92 23.33 -37.69 -12.15
N ASP A 93 23.30 -38.05 -13.44
CA ASP A 93 22.55 -37.29 -14.44
C ASP A 93 21.04 -37.27 -14.14
N ILE A 94 20.38 -36.19 -14.53
CA ILE A 94 18.93 -36.07 -14.40
C ILE A 94 18.25 -36.96 -15.45
N LEU A 95 17.37 -37.86 -15.00
CA LEU A 95 16.53 -38.65 -15.90
C LEU A 95 15.22 -37.89 -16.17
N PRO A 96 14.91 -37.50 -17.42
CA PRO A 96 13.67 -36.80 -17.73
C PRO A 96 12.46 -37.73 -17.54
N LEU A 97 11.71 -37.48 -16.47
CA LEU A 97 10.53 -38.24 -16.11
C LEU A 97 9.28 -37.36 -16.07
N ARG A 98 8.15 -37.99 -16.34
CA ARG A 98 6.83 -37.40 -16.17
C ARG A 98 5.99 -38.28 -15.26
N ALA A 99 5.51 -37.70 -14.16
CA ALA A 99 4.55 -38.34 -13.27
C ALA A 99 3.13 -38.35 -13.86
N SER A 100 2.35 -39.37 -13.52
CA SER A 100 0.90 -39.39 -13.69
C SER A 100 0.25 -39.53 -12.32
N LEU A 101 -0.51 -38.52 -11.92
CA LEU A 101 -1.22 -38.46 -10.65
C LEU A 101 -2.56 -39.18 -10.74
N SER A 102 -2.97 -39.79 -9.64
CA SER A 102 -4.31 -40.34 -9.47
C SER A 102 -4.85 -40.00 -8.09
N SER A 103 -6.18 -39.99 -8.00
CA SER A 103 -6.92 -39.63 -6.81
C SER A 103 -7.98 -40.66 -6.45
N ARG A 104 -8.41 -40.60 -5.19
CA ARG A 104 -9.55 -41.33 -4.65
C ARG A 104 -10.33 -40.42 -3.73
N GLY A 105 -11.66 -40.46 -3.83
CA GLY A 105 -12.56 -39.60 -3.07
C GLY A 105 -12.61 -38.17 -3.64
N ALA A 106 -13.57 -37.38 -3.17
CA ALA A 106 -13.62 -35.95 -3.44
C ALA A 106 -12.84 -35.17 -2.36
N LEU A 107 -12.48 -33.91 -2.63
CA LEU A 107 -11.77 -33.05 -1.66
C LEU A 107 -12.52 -32.88 -0.32
N SER A 108 -13.85 -33.01 -0.32
CA SER A 108 -14.67 -32.98 0.90
C SER A 108 -14.58 -34.26 1.73
N ASP A 109 -14.09 -35.35 1.16
CA ASP A 109 -14.14 -36.67 1.77
C ASP A 109 -12.94 -36.88 2.70
N SER A 110 -13.17 -37.54 3.83
CA SER A 110 -12.11 -37.84 4.81
C SER A 110 -11.11 -38.87 4.30
N ASP A 111 -11.51 -39.70 3.33
CA ASP A 111 -10.65 -40.69 2.67
C ASP A 111 -9.98 -40.17 1.39
N PHE A 112 -10.06 -38.86 1.11
CA PHE A 112 -9.39 -38.25 -0.03
C PHE A 112 -7.89 -38.57 -0.05
N ARG A 113 -7.39 -39.08 -1.17
CA ARG A 113 -5.96 -39.37 -1.36
C ARG A 113 -5.53 -38.99 -2.76
N VAL A 114 -4.30 -38.49 -2.87
CA VAL A 114 -3.59 -38.25 -4.13
C VAL A 114 -2.25 -38.96 -4.07
N TRP A 115 -1.88 -39.66 -5.15
CA TRP A 115 -0.60 -40.33 -5.26
C TRP A 115 -0.11 -40.32 -6.71
N ILE A 116 1.19 -40.56 -6.89
CA ILE A 116 1.78 -40.76 -8.21
C ILE A 116 1.55 -42.23 -8.59
N ALA A 117 0.71 -42.48 -9.59
CA ALA A 117 0.35 -43.82 -10.03
C ALA A 117 1.39 -44.43 -10.98
N GLU A 118 2.02 -43.61 -11.82
CA GLU A 118 2.98 -44.06 -12.82
C GLU A 118 4.04 -42.99 -13.09
N TRP A 119 5.26 -43.45 -13.36
CA TRP A 119 6.34 -42.65 -13.90
C TRP A 119 6.65 -43.11 -15.32
N ALA A 120 6.81 -42.17 -16.24
CA ALA A 120 7.21 -42.48 -17.62
C ALA A 120 8.38 -41.61 -18.07
N THR A 121 9.28 -42.21 -18.85
CA THR A 121 10.37 -41.47 -19.52
C THR A 121 9.82 -40.40 -20.45
N PHE A 122 10.50 -39.28 -20.55
CA PHE A 122 10.16 -38.19 -21.46
C PHE A 122 11.32 -37.95 -22.44
N PRO A 123 11.08 -37.82 -23.76
CA PRO A 123 9.79 -37.78 -24.46
C PRO A 123 9.25 -39.16 -24.88
N ALA A 124 9.97 -40.25 -24.63
CA ALA A 124 9.64 -41.59 -25.15
C ALA A 124 8.34 -42.19 -24.57
N ARG A 125 7.82 -41.67 -23.46
CA ARG A 125 6.59 -42.08 -22.76
C ARG A 125 6.54 -43.56 -22.39
N LYS A 126 7.70 -44.18 -22.15
CA LYS A 126 7.76 -45.55 -21.67
C LYS A 126 7.62 -45.56 -20.15
N PRO A 127 6.68 -46.33 -19.59
CA PRO A 127 6.53 -46.43 -18.14
C PRO A 127 7.75 -47.14 -17.56
N ILE A 128 8.19 -46.68 -16.39
CA ILE A 128 9.34 -47.23 -15.68
C ILE A 128 8.99 -47.52 -14.23
N ARG A 129 9.75 -48.45 -13.64
CA ARG A 129 9.76 -48.71 -12.20
C ARG A 129 11.18 -48.57 -11.70
N PHE A 130 11.33 -47.98 -10.53
CA PHE A 130 12.62 -47.72 -9.89
C PHE A 130 12.47 -47.80 -8.37
N SER A 131 13.57 -48.04 -7.67
CA SER A 131 13.69 -47.75 -6.24
C SER A 131 14.23 -46.33 -6.06
N ARG A 132 13.91 -45.67 -4.94
CA ARG A 132 14.30 -44.29 -4.65
C ARG A 132 14.79 -44.17 -3.21
N THR A 133 15.77 -43.29 -2.98
CA THR A 133 16.14 -42.74 -1.66
C THR A 133 16.39 -41.26 -1.84
N GLY A 134 15.64 -40.40 -1.14
CA GLY A 134 15.65 -38.96 -1.41
C GLY A 134 15.39 -38.64 -2.89
N ALA A 135 16.11 -37.69 -3.48
CA ALA A 135 15.95 -37.35 -4.89
C ALA A 135 16.66 -38.30 -5.88
N ILE A 136 17.37 -39.32 -5.40
CA ILE A 136 18.08 -40.29 -6.25
C ILE A 136 17.21 -41.53 -6.47
N LEU A 137 17.07 -41.91 -7.74
CA LEU A 137 16.41 -43.13 -8.16
C LEU A 137 17.40 -44.13 -8.74
N THR A 138 17.08 -45.43 -8.64
CA THR A 138 17.85 -46.52 -9.23
C THR A 138 16.98 -47.29 -10.21
N HIS A 139 17.39 -47.31 -11.47
CA HIS A 139 16.73 -48.01 -12.59
C HIS A 139 17.79 -48.73 -13.42
N ASP A 140 17.56 -50.01 -13.77
CA ASP A 140 18.52 -50.84 -14.54
C ASP A 140 19.96 -50.81 -13.99
N ASN A 141 20.11 -50.90 -12.66
CA ASN A 141 21.38 -50.80 -11.93
C ASN A 141 22.15 -49.49 -12.13
N GLN A 142 21.50 -48.45 -12.62
CA GLN A 142 22.05 -47.11 -12.76
C GLN A 142 21.30 -46.14 -11.85
N GLN A 143 22.05 -45.21 -11.26
CA GLN A 143 21.50 -44.13 -10.45
C GLN A 143 21.24 -42.91 -11.32
N TYR A 144 20.15 -42.23 -11.03
CA TYR A 144 19.75 -40.98 -11.68
C TYR A 144 19.21 -40.01 -10.64
N LEU A 145 19.35 -38.73 -10.92
CA LEU A 145 18.73 -37.68 -10.14
C LEU A 145 17.32 -37.39 -10.70
N LEU A 146 16.35 -37.17 -9.82
CA LEU A 146 15.07 -36.58 -10.21
C LEU A 146 15.27 -35.12 -10.63
N SER A 147 14.38 -34.59 -11.46
CA SER A 147 14.38 -33.13 -11.66
C SER A 147 13.87 -32.43 -10.40
N ARG A 148 14.26 -31.17 -10.22
CA ARG A 148 13.81 -30.31 -9.11
C ARG A 148 12.30 -30.29 -8.98
N GLU A 149 11.59 -30.20 -10.11
CA GLU A 149 10.13 -30.11 -10.16
C GLU A 149 9.47 -31.43 -9.76
N ASN A 150 10.02 -32.56 -10.23
CA ASN A 150 9.52 -33.88 -9.86
C ASN A 150 9.78 -34.21 -8.39
N TRP A 151 10.92 -33.76 -7.84
CA TRP A 151 11.21 -33.87 -6.42
C TRP A 151 10.25 -33.02 -5.57
N ALA A 152 10.02 -31.76 -5.96
CA ALA A 152 9.06 -30.89 -5.29
C ALA A 152 7.63 -31.46 -5.31
N LEU A 153 7.22 -32.08 -6.43
CA LEU A 153 5.93 -32.77 -6.54
C LEU A 153 5.82 -33.93 -5.54
N LEU A 154 6.85 -34.77 -5.44
CA LEU A 154 6.88 -35.86 -4.46
C LEU A 154 6.74 -35.33 -3.04
N GLN A 155 7.54 -34.33 -2.67
CA GLN A 155 7.49 -33.72 -1.34
C GLN A 155 6.10 -33.14 -1.04
N ALA A 156 5.46 -32.48 -1.99
CA ALA A 156 4.10 -31.96 -1.82
C ALA A 156 3.07 -33.08 -1.55
N THR A 157 3.19 -34.23 -2.22
CA THR A 157 2.30 -35.39 -1.97
C THR A 157 2.52 -36.01 -0.58
N GLU A 158 3.77 -36.14 -0.15
CA GLU A 158 4.14 -36.65 1.18
C GLU A 158 3.69 -35.69 2.29
N GLN A 159 3.85 -34.38 2.06
CA GLN A 159 3.40 -33.33 2.98
C GLN A 159 1.89 -33.34 3.16
N LEU A 160 1.09 -33.45 2.09
CA LEU A 160 -0.36 -33.61 2.21
C LEU A 160 -0.70 -34.85 3.06
N SER A 161 -0.07 -35.99 2.81
CA SER A 161 -0.32 -37.20 3.59
C SER A 161 0.00 -37.01 5.08
N ALA A 162 1.10 -36.33 5.41
CA ALA A 162 1.46 -36.03 6.80
C ALA A 162 0.45 -35.07 7.45
N GLN A 163 0.03 -34.02 6.73
CA GLN A 163 -0.97 -33.06 7.20
C GLN A 163 -2.33 -33.71 7.42
N GLN A 164 -2.75 -34.64 6.55
CA GLN A 164 -4.00 -35.39 6.72
C GLN A 164 -4.00 -36.26 7.98
N ILE A 165 -2.83 -36.74 8.43
CA ILE A 165 -2.70 -37.51 9.68
C ILE A 165 -2.82 -36.59 10.90
N GLN A 166 -2.19 -35.41 10.85
CA GLN A 166 -2.16 -34.47 11.97
C GLN A 166 -3.47 -33.67 12.11
N THR A 167 -4.00 -33.19 11.00
CA THR A 167 -5.16 -32.29 10.91
C THR A 167 -6.05 -32.69 9.72
N PRO A 168 -6.84 -33.77 9.84
CA PRO A 168 -7.73 -34.19 8.76
C PRO A 168 -8.88 -33.19 8.55
N GLY A 169 -9.29 -33.01 7.29
CA GLY A 169 -10.44 -32.17 6.96
C GLY A 169 -10.43 -31.69 5.51
N GLU A 170 -11.56 -31.15 5.07
CA GLU A 170 -11.73 -30.63 3.72
C GLU A 170 -10.72 -29.51 3.41
N THR A 171 -10.50 -28.57 4.33
CA THR A 171 -9.54 -27.47 4.14
C THR A 171 -8.12 -27.99 3.92
N THR A 172 -7.70 -29.01 4.68
CA THR A 172 -6.39 -29.66 4.50
C THR A 172 -6.28 -30.31 3.13
N ASN A 173 -7.32 -31.02 2.68
CA ASN A 173 -7.36 -31.65 1.37
C ASN A 173 -7.27 -30.61 0.25
N GLN A 174 -8.05 -29.53 0.34
CA GLN A 174 -8.06 -28.48 -0.67
C GLN A 174 -6.71 -27.75 -0.74
N LEU A 175 -6.15 -27.33 0.40
CA LEU A 175 -4.86 -26.63 0.45
C LEU A 175 -3.70 -27.52 -0.02
N GLY A 176 -3.67 -28.78 0.41
CA GLY A 176 -2.63 -29.70 -0.04
C GLY A 176 -2.79 -30.06 -1.52
N TRP A 177 -4.02 -30.17 -2.03
CA TRP A 177 -4.23 -30.32 -3.48
C TRP A 177 -3.77 -29.09 -4.26
N ALA A 178 -4.05 -27.87 -3.78
CA ALA A 178 -3.57 -26.64 -4.42
C ALA A 178 -2.02 -26.64 -4.56
N ALA A 179 -1.32 -27.02 -3.47
CA ALA A 179 0.14 -27.14 -3.47
C ALA A 179 0.63 -28.21 -4.45
N ILE A 180 0.04 -29.42 -4.42
CA ILE A 180 0.38 -30.51 -5.34
C ILE A 180 0.14 -30.09 -6.79
N ARG A 181 -1.00 -29.47 -7.11
CA ARG A 181 -1.34 -29.03 -8.48
C ARG A 181 -0.33 -28.02 -9.00
N LYS A 182 0.11 -27.06 -8.18
CA LYS A 182 1.17 -26.10 -8.54
C LYS A 182 2.47 -26.82 -8.90
N CYS A 183 2.96 -27.72 -8.03
CA CYS A 183 4.17 -28.52 -8.31
C CYS A 183 3.99 -29.43 -9.54
N ALA A 184 2.82 -30.03 -9.72
CA ALA A 184 2.50 -30.92 -10.82
C ALA A 184 2.52 -30.20 -12.18
N LYS A 185 2.02 -28.96 -12.24
CA LYS A 185 2.10 -28.12 -13.45
C LYS A 185 3.55 -27.83 -13.82
N LEU A 186 4.39 -27.44 -12.85
CA LEU A 186 5.83 -27.20 -13.07
C LEU A 186 6.55 -28.47 -13.54
N ALA A 187 6.22 -29.62 -12.96
CA ALA A 187 6.76 -30.92 -13.34
C ALA A 187 6.19 -31.48 -14.66
N ALA A 188 5.28 -30.75 -15.32
CA ALA A 188 4.52 -31.21 -16.48
C ALA A 188 3.87 -32.60 -16.28
N ALA A 189 3.41 -32.87 -15.05
CA ALA A 189 2.74 -34.12 -14.68
C ALA A 189 1.35 -34.21 -15.31
N LYS A 190 0.85 -35.44 -15.45
CA LYS A 190 -0.52 -35.72 -15.90
C LYS A 190 -1.46 -35.87 -14.71
N PHE A 191 -2.71 -35.49 -14.90
CA PHE A 191 -3.79 -35.68 -13.93
C PHE A 191 -4.75 -36.79 -14.37
N ASP A 192 -5.47 -37.37 -13.42
CA ASP A 192 -6.70 -38.09 -13.74
C ASP A 192 -7.84 -37.08 -14.04
N ASP A 193 -8.99 -37.58 -14.48
CA ASP A 193 -10.12 -36.72 -14.89
C ASP A 193 -10.65 -35.84 -13.74
N TYR A 194 -10.63 -36.34 -12.50
CA TYR A 194 -11.11 -35.58 -11.35
C TYR A 194 -10.15 -34.44 -11.00
N LEU A 195 -8.86 -34.74 -10.88
CA LEU A 195 -7.81 -33.77 -10.57
C LEU A 195 -7.66 -32.73 -11.67
N GLU A 196 -7.84 -33.12 -12.94
CA GLU A 196 -7.79 -32.17 -14.07
C GLU A 196 -8.89 -31.12 -13.94
N LYS A 197 -10.10 -31.54 -13.55
CA LYS A 197 -11.29 -30.68 -13.45
C LYS A 197 -11.45 -29.96 -12.11
N THR A 198 -10.68 -30.35 -11.09
CA THR A 198 -10.82 -29.80 -9.74
C THR A 198 -9.75 -28.75 -9.47
N HIS A 199 -10.18 -27.50 -9.36
CA HIS A 199 -9.31 -26.36 -9.10
C HIS A 199 -9.49 -25.89 -7.66
N VAL A 200 -8.39 -25.54 -6.99
CA VAL A 200 -8.42 -24.87 -5.68
C VAL A 200 -7.68 -23.56 -5.82
N ILE A 201 -8.35 -22.46 -5.50
CA ILE A 201 -7.84 -21.10 -5.63
C ILE A 201 -7.88 -20.48 -4.24
N LYS A 202 -6.76 -19.93 -3.81
CA LYS A 202 -6.63 -19.19 -2.55
C LYS A 202 -6.08 -17.80 -2.87
N PRO A 203 -6.93 -16.80 -3.13
CA PRO A 203 -6.46 -15.46 -3.42
C PRO A 203 -5.74 -14.89 -2.20
N THR A 204 -4.56 -14.33 -2.41
CA THR A 204 -3.82 -13.57 -1.39
C THR A 204 -3.82 -12.07 -1.69
N SER A 205 -4.13 -11.70 -2.93
CA SER A 205 -4.28 -10.31 -3.39
C SER A 205 -5.60 -10.16 -4.14
N LEU A 206 -6.13 -8.93 -4.13
CA LEU A 206 -7.28 -8.53 -4.91
C LEU A 206 -6.92 -7.31 -5.77
N SER A 207 -7.48 -7.27 -6.97
CA SER A 207 -7.57 -6.06 -7.79
C SER A 207 -9.02 -5.60 -7.86
N LEU A 208 -9.22 -4.30 -8.00
CA LEU A 208 -10.55 -3.72 -8.19
C LEU A 208 -10.73 -3.35 -9.65
N ARG A 209 -11.71 -3.94 -10.33
CA ARG A 209 -12.11 -3.47 -11.66
C ARG A 209 -13.21 -2.44 -11.48
N LEU A 210 -12.93 -1.21 -11.91
CA LEU A 210 -13.86 -0.09 -11.76
C LEU A 210 -14.59 0.16 -13.07
N ARG A 211 -15.89 0.43 -13.01
CA ARG A 211 -16.69 0.87 -14.16
C ARG A 211 -17.43 2.16 -13.82
N LYS A 212 -17.10 3.22 -14.54
CA LYS A 212 -17.76 4.52 -14.41
C LYS A 212 -18.95 4.62 -15.35
N ALA A 213 -20.07 5.11 -14.81
CA ALA A 213 -21.24 5.54 -15.55
C ALA A 213 -21.71 6.89 -15.01
N THR A 214 -22.41 7.67 -15.83
CA THR A 214 -23.03 8.93 -15.39
C THR A 214 -24.54 8.80 -15.48
N VAL A 215 -25.25 9.04 -14.38
CA VAL A 215 -26.71 9.01 -14.30
C VAL A 215 -27.19 10.36 -13.79
N ALA A 216 -27.91 11.12 -14.62
CA ALA A 216 -28.40 12.47 -14.30
C ALA A 216 -27.29 13.37 -13.69
N ASP A 217 -26.17 13.49 -14.41
CA ASP A 217 -24.97 14.26 -14.03
C ASP A 217 -24.26 13.80 -12.75
N THR A 218 -24.70 12.69 -12.14
CA THR A 218 -24.04 12.07 -10.99
C THR A 218 -23.17 10.91 -11.45
N ALA A 219 -21.89 10.91 -11.06
CA ALA A 219 -21.00 9.79 -11.30
C ALA A 219 -21.42 8.60 -10.43
N VAL A 220 -21.53 7.43 -11.06
CA VAL A 220 -21.81 6.14 -10.43
C VAL A 220 -20.69 5.20 -10.81
N ILE A 221 -20.08 4.56 -9.81
CA ILE A 221 -18.91 3.71 -10.01
C ILE A 221 -19.24 2.33 -9.46
N GLU A 222 -19.24 1.36 -10.36
CA GLU A 222 -19.40 -0.06 -10.04
C GLU A 222 -18.03 -0.67 -9.75
N ILE A 223 -17.94 -1.40 -8.64
CA ILE A 223 -16.72 -2.00 -8.11
C ILE A 223 -16.83 -3.52 -8.30
N GLU A 224 -15.92 -4.10 -9.09
CA GLU A 224 -15.85 -5.55 -9.29
C GLU A 224 -14.55 -6.08 -8.66
N PRO A 225 -14.61 -6.81 -7.53
CA PRO A 225 -13.41 -7.44 -6.98
C PRO A 225 -12.95 -8.56 -7.89
N HIS A 226 -11.63 -8.64 -8.11
CA HIS A 226 -10.99 -9.62 -8.96
C HIS A 226 -9.75 -10.22 -8.29
N PHE A 227 -9.43 -11.47 -8.62
CA PHE A 227 -8.20 -12.15 -8.24
C PHE A 227 -7.71 -13.09 -9.32
N GLU A 228 -6.43 -13.47 -9.25
CA GLU A 228 -5.79 -14.39 -10.19
C GLU A 228 -6.52 -15.75 -10.23
N ASP A 229 -6.66 -16.31 -11.43
CA ASP A 229 -7.38 -17.57 -11.69
C ASP A 229 -8.86 -17.60 -11.25
N GLN A 230 -9.49 -16.44 -11.02
CA GLN A 230 -10.91 -16.36 -10.65
C GLN A 230 -11.83 -17.13 -11.63
N PRO A 231 -12.76 -17.97 -11.13
CA PRO A 231 -13.71 -18.67 -11.99
C PRO A 231 -14.75 -17.70 -12.58
N ALA A 232 -15.19 -17.96 -13.82
CA ALA A 232 -16.06 -17.05 -14.58
C ALA A 232 -17.35 -16.65 -13.84
N ASN A 233 -17.96 -17.56 -13.09
CA ASN A 233 -19.19 -17.31 -12.33
C ASN A 233 -18.95 -16.91 -10.87
N TRP A 234 -17.74 -16.46 -10.50
CA TRP A 234 -17.43 -15.99 -9.15
C TRP A 234 -18.37 -14.87 -8.69
N LEU A 235 -18.51 -13.81 -9.48
CA LEU A 235 -19.31 -12.65 -9.08
C LEU A 235 -20.78 -13.05 -8.85
N GLY A 236 -21.32 -13.95 -9.66
CA GLY A 236 -22.68 -14.48 -9.46
C GLY A 236 -22.83 -15.24 -8.14
N SER A 237 -21.81 -16.01 -7.74
CA SER A 237 -21.79 -16.69 -6.43
C SER A 237 -21.52 -15.73 -5.27
N PHE A 238 -20.70 -14.71 -5.47
CA PHE A 238 -20.38 -13.68 -4.49
C PHE A 238 -21.64 -12.87 -4.14
N ASP A 239 -22.34 -12.35 -5.17
CA ASP A 239 -23.47 -11.43 -5.04
C ASP A 239 -24.77 -12.08 -4.55
N LYS A 240 -24.91 -13.38 -4.78
CA LYS A 240 -26.13 -14.12 -4.42
C LYS A 240 -26.25 -14.34 -2.92
N ASN A 241 -25.13 -14.38 -2.21
CA ASN A 241 -25.10 -14.67 -0.78
C ASN A 241 -25.29 -13.38 0.02
N LEU A 242 -25.87 -13.47 1.21
CA LEU A 242 -26.05 -12.30 2.08
C LEU A 242 -24.76 -11.91 2.81
N GLN A 243 -23.79 -12.82 2.87
CA GLN A 243 -22.55 -12.69 3.63
C GLN A 243 -21.42 -13.35 2.85
N VAL A 244 -20.18 -12.86 3.03
CA VAL A 244 -19.01 -13.48 2.43
C VAL A 244 -18.64 -14.74 3.22
N HIS A 245 -18.49 -15.87 2.52
CA HIS A 245 -18.12 -17.16 3.10
C HIS A 245 -16.61 -17.39 3.06
N ASP A 246 -16.13 -18.27 3.94
CA ASP A 246 -14.70 -18.68 3.96
C ASP A 246 -14.33 -19.53 2.74
N SER A 247 -15.33 -20.16 2.10
CA SER A 247 -15.11 -20.93 0.88
C SER A 247 -16.32 -20.92 -0.04
N TYR A 248 -16.04 -21.04 -1.34
CA TYR A 248 -17.04 -21.12 -2.41
C TYR A 248 -16.74 -22.32 -3.31
N ARG A 249 -17.79 -22.99 -3.77
CA ARG A 249 -17.72 -24.05 -4.77
C ARG A 249 -18.42 -23.56 -6.03
N ILE A 250 -17.65 -23.29 -7.07
CA ILE A 250 -18.13 -22.64 -8.28
C ILE A 250 -17.99 -23.61 -9.44
N PRO A 251 -19.11 -24.09 -10.00
CA PRO A 251 -19.06 -24.95 -11.18
C PRO A 251 -18.61 -24.13 -12.38
N GLY A 252 -17.65 -24.67 -13.12
CA GLY A 252 -17.15 -24.14 -14.38
C GLY A 252 -17.79 -24.81 -15.59
N GLU A 253 -17.24 -24.53 -16.76
CA GLU A 253 -17.61 -25.22 -18.00
C GLU A 253 -17.11 -26.68 -17.98
N ASN A 254 -17.71 -27.55 -18.79
CA ASN A 254 -17.25 -28.94 -19.00
C ASN A 254 -17.10 -29.80 -17.72
N GLY A 255 -17.82 -29.46 -16.65
CA GLY A 255 -17.78 -30.20 -15.39
C GLY A 255 -16.60 -29.84 -14.49
N GLU A 256 -15.89 -28.75 -14.76
CA GLU A 256 -14.90 -28.19 -13.85
C GLU A 256 -15.54 -27.72 -12.54
N LEU A 257 -14.78 -27.80 -11.45
CA LEU A 257 -15.19 -27.35 -10.14
C LEU A 257 -14.06 -26.56 -9.49
N SER A 258 -14.30 -25.27 -9.28
CA SER A 258 -13.37 -24.38 -8.59
C SER A 258 -13.78 -24.20 -7.13
N HIS A 259 -12.88 -24.59 -6.23
CA HIS A 259 -12.95 -24.33 -4.79
C HIS A 259 -12.17 -23.05 -4.50
N VAL A 260 -12.86 -21.96 -4.17
CA VAL A 260 -12.22 -20.71 -3.77
C VAL A 260 -12.19 -20.64 -2.25
N ILE A 261 -11.01 -20.59 -1.64
CA ILE A 261 -10.81 -20.46 -0.18
C ILE A 261 -10.39 -19.03 0.10
N ILE A 262 -11.18 -18.29 0.86
CA ILE A 262 -10.96 -16.88 1.14
C ILE A 262 -10.20 -16.73 2.48
N PRO A 263 -8.96 -16.21 2.47
CA PRO A 263 -8.25 -15.87 3.71
C PRO A 263 -8.97 -14.77 4.50
N PRO A 264 -8.73 -14.67 5.82
CA PRO A 264 -9.37 -13.66 6.67
C PRO A 264 -9.21 -12.22 6.15
N GLU A 265 -8.01 -11.84 5.74
CA GLU A 265 -7.69 -10.48 5.30
C GLU A 265 -8.45 -10.12 4.01
N VAL A 266 -8.50 -11.07 3.07
CA VAL A 266 -9.28 -10.95 1.83
C VAL A 266 -10.78 -10.92 2.12
N LYS A 267 -11.23 -11.70 3.10
CA LYS A 267 -12.64 -11.77 3.50
C LYS A 267 -13.14 -10.44 4.06
N GLU A 268 -12.35 -9.76 4.87
CA GLU A 268 -12.71 -8.44 5.40
C GLU A 268 -12.90 -7.42 4.28
N VAL A 269 -11.95 -7.34 3.35
CA VAL A 269 -12.06 -6.46 2.17
C VAL A 269 -13.29 -6.81 1.32
N LEU A 270 -13.51 -8.09 1.05
CA LEU A 270 -14.69 -8.54 0.30
C LEU A 270 -16.00 -8.24 1.05
N ASN A 271 -16.04 -8.35 2.38
CA ASN A 271 -17.20 -7.97 3.20
C ASN A 271 -17.50 -6.48 3.07
N SER A 272 -16.47 -5.62 3.11
CA SER A 272 -16.61 -4.18 2.91
C SER A 272 -17.21 -3.88 1.53
N ILE A 273 -16.72 -4.51 0.46
CA ILE A 273 -17.28 -4.37 -0.90
C ILE A 273 -18.72 -4.90 -0.96
N HIS A 274 -19.00 -6.04 -0.34
CA HIS A 274 -20.32 -6.67 -0.33
C HIS A 274 -21.37 -5.85 0.43
N SER A 275 -20.95 -5.04 1.41
CA SER A 275 -21.83 -4.14 2.16
C SER A 275 -22.37 -2.98 1.32
N ILE A 276 -21.67 -2.63 0.23
CA ILE A 276 -22.08 -1.58 -0.71
C ILE A 276 -23.22 -2.11 -1.59
N PRO A 277 -24.42 -1.50 -1.57
CA PRO A 277 -25.55 -1.98 -2.35
C PRO A 277 -25.24 -2.06 -3.84
N GLY A 278 -25.31 -3.27 -4.40
CA GLY A 278 -24.98 -3.53 -5.81
C GLY A 278 -23.54 -3.20 -6.20
N ARG A 279 -22.63 -3.06 -5.22
CA ARG A 279 -21.25 -2.59 -5.37
C ARG A 279 -21.13 -1.28 -6.13
N ARG A 280 -22.11 -0.40 -5.96
CA ARG A 280 -22.16 0.89 -6.65
C ARG A 280 -22.12 2.02 -5.65
N VAL A 281 -21.10 2.86 -5.79
CA VAL A 281 -20.97 4.13 -5.07
C VAL A 281 -21.37 5.26 -6.01
N ALA A 282 -21.97 6.32 -5.47
CA ALA A 282 -22.42 7.46 -6.27
C ALA A 282 -22.03 8.80 -5.64
N GLY A 283 -21.92 9.83 -6.48
CA GLY A 283 -21.68 11.20 -6.03
C GLY A 283 -20.36 11.36 -5.27
N SER A 284 -20.38 12.10 -4.17
CA SER A 284 -19.18 12.38 -3.36
C SER A 284 -18.54 11.13 -2.75
N GLU A 285 -19.33 10.13 -2.38
CA GLU A 285 -18.82 8.85 -1.88
C GLU A 285 -18.03 8.10 -2.97
N ALA A 286 -18.50 8.15 -4.22
CA ALA A 286 -17.79 7.54 -5.33
C ALA A 286 -16.41 8.17 -5.54
N LEU A 287 -16.33 9.50 -5.49
CA LEU A 287 -15.08 10.24 -5.64
C LEU A 287 -14.10 9.94 -4.51
N SER A 288 -14.61 9.89 -3.27
CA SER A 288 -13.79 9.58 -2.09
C SER A 288 -13.25 8.15 -2.15
N PHE A 289 -14.10 7.17 -2.50
CA PHE A 289 -13.70 5.77 -2.66
C PHE A 289 -12.63 5.58 -3.73
N VAL A 290 -12.85 6.16 -4.91
CA VAL A 290 -11.90 6.09 -6.03
C VAL A 290 -10.56 6.71 -5.67
N ARG A 291 -10.57 7.81 -4.92
CA ARG A 291 -9.34 8.48 -4.52
C ARG A 291 -8.58 7.69 -3.46
N ASN A 292 -9.29 7.18 -2.46
CA ASN A 292 -8.70 6.41 -1.38
C ASN A 292 -9.63 5.24 -1.00
N PRO A 293 -9.49 4.08 -1.63
CA PRO A 293 -10.34 2.94 -1.32
C PRO A 293 -10.04 2.37 0.08
N TYR A 294 -8.82 2.55 0.58
CA TYR A 294 -8.37 1.97 1.86
C TYR A 294 -9.16 2.50 3.06
N THR A 295 -9.57 3.78 3.05
CA THR A 295 -10.41 4.35 4.12
C THR A 295 -11.80 3.73 4.18
N PHE A 296 -12.27 3.14 3.08
CA PHE A 296 -13.58 2.49 3.01
C PHE A 296 -13.49 0.98 3.22
N LEU A 297 -12.40 0.36 2.78
CA LEU A 297 -12.25 -1.09 2.78
C LEU A 297 -11.70 -1.65 4.09
N GLY A 298 -11.10 -0.81 4.94
CA GLY A 298 -10.58 -1.18 6.26
C GLY A 298 -9.06 -1.33 6.30
N GLU A 299 -8.53 -1.61 7.48
CA GLU A 299 -7.07 -1.64 7.73
C GLU A 299 -6.35 -2.71 6.89
N ASP A 300 -6.99 -3.86 6.66
CA ASP A 300 -6.42 -4.98 5.90
C ASP A 300 -6.32 -4.70 4.39
N ALA A 301 -7.01 -3.68 3.88
CA ALA A 301 -7.08 -3.39 2.45
C ALA A 301 -5.71 -3.11 1.83
N ALA A 302 -4.81 -2.46 2.56
CA ALA A 302 -3.46 -2.17 2.08
C ALA A 302 -2.59 -3.43 1.92
N SER A 303 -2.90 -4.51 2.64
CA SER A 303 -2.18 -5.79 2.53
C SER A 303 -2.65 -6.65 1.35
N VAL A 304 -3.87 -6.40 0.86
CA VAL A 304 -4.55 -7.21 -0.15
C VAL A 304 -4.59 -6.52 -1.52
N ILE A 305 -4.73 -5.19 -1.55
CA ILE A 305 -4.83 -4.38 -2.76
C ILE A 305 -3.60 -3.49 -2.86
N ALA A 306 -2.70 -3.81 -3.80
CA ALA A 306 -1.52 -3.01 -4.06
C ALA A 306 -1.91 -1.61 -4.58
N PRO A 307 -1.31 -0.52 -4.08
CA PRO A 307 -1.57 0.84 -4.56
C PRO A 307 -1.41 0.99 -6.08
N GLU A 308 -0.39 0.34 -6.63
CA GLU A 308 -0.08 0.37 -8.06
C GLU A 308 -1.18 -0.30 -8.88
N GLU A 309 -1.80 -1.37 -8.38
CA GLU A 309 -2.93 -2.04 -9.04
C GLU A 309 -4.19 -1.17 -9.00
N HIS A 310 -4.40 -0.41 -7.92
CA HIS A 310 -5.51 0.54 -7.84
C HIS A 310 -5.34 1.71 -8.81
N GLU A 311 -4.14 2.29 -8.90
CA GLU A 311 -3.83 3.33 -9.89
C GLU A 311 -4.04 2.82 -11.32
N GLN A 312 -3.63 1.58 -11.60
CA GLN A 312 -3.88 0.95 -12.90
C GLN A 312 -5.38 0.75 -13.15
N ALA A 313 -6.16 0.36 -12.15
CA ALA A 313 -7.60 0.21 -12.27
C ALA A 313 -8.31 1.53 -12.60
N LEU A 314 -7.88 2.65 -12.01
CA LEU A 314 -8.38 3.98 -12.35
C LEU A 314 -8.09 4.32 -13.81
N PHE A 315 -6.86 4.06 -14.25
CA PHE A 315 -6.44 4.28 -15.62
C PHE A 315 -7.26 3.45 -16.62
N ASP A 316 -7.43 2.15 -16.36
CA ASP A 316 -8.18 1.23 -17.21
C ASP A 316 -9.67 1.61 -17.29
N ALA A 317 -10.23 2.11 -16.18
CA ALA A 317 -11.60 2.61 -16.09
C ALA A 317 -11.78 4.02 -16.69
N ARG A 318 -10.69 4.67 -17.15
CA ARG A 318 -10.66 6.06 -17.63
C ARG A 318 -11.19 7.06 -16.60
N ILE A 319 -10.87 6.82 -15.33
CA ILE A 319 -11.18 7.72 -14.23
C ILE A 319 -9.92 8.53 -13.94
N PHE A 320 -9.96 9.81 -14.25
CA PHE A 320 -8.84 10.73 -14.05
C PHE A 320 -9.30 11.86 -13.13
N PHE A 321 -8.51 12.16 -12.11
CA PHE A 321 -8.66 13.40 -11.35
C PHE A 321 -8.01 14.52 -12.15
N HIS A 322 -8.63 15.69 -12.19
CA HIS A 322 -8.15 16.82 -12.99
C HIS A 322 -7.73 17.97 -12.08
N HIS A 323 -6.52 18.48 -12.30
CA HIS A 323 -6.19 19.83 -11.87
C HIS A 323 -6.97 20.79 -12.75
N PHE A 324 -7.55 21.82 -12.15
CA PHE A 324 -8.30 22.80 -12.91
C PHE A 324 -7.69 24.19 -12.82
N ARG A 325 -7.85 24.96 -13.90
CA ARG A 325 -7.46 26.38 -13.96
C ARG A 325 -8.57 27.18 -14.64
N LEU A 326 -8.86 28.36 -14.10
CA LEU A 326 -9.75 29.34 -14.71
C LEU A 326 -8.91 30.43 -15.38
N ILE A 327 -9.08 30.61 -16.69
CA ILE A 327 -8.39 31.61 -17.48
C ILE A 327 -9.42 32.62 -18.01
N PRO A 328 -9.48 33.85 -17.47
CA PRO A 328 -10.31 34.89 -18.04
C PRO A 328 -9.72 35.39 -19.36
N GLN A 329 -10.55 35.48 -20.39
CA GLN A 329 -10.22 36.11 -21.65
C GLN A 329 -10.77 37.54 -21.64
N LEU A 330 -9.87 38.50 -21.86
CA LEU A 330 -10.21 39.92 -21.83
C LEU A 330 -10.50 40.42 -23.25
N ASN A 331 -11.51 41.28 -23.38
CA ASN A 331 -11.79 41.99 -24.62
C ASN A 331 -10.84 43.19 -24.81
N ALA A 332 -11.00 43.91 -25.92
CA ALA A 332 -10.22 45.11 -26.23
C ALA A 332 -10.37 46.26 -25.21
N GLU A 333 -11.40 46.22 -24.37
CA GLU A 333 -11.65 47.18 -23.29
C GLU A 333 -11.12 46.69 -21.92
N ASN A 334 -10.34 45.60 -21.91
CA ASN A 334 -9.80 44.95 -20.71
C ASN A 334 -10.86 44.41 -19.74
N LYS A 335 -12.10 44.21 -20.23
CA LYS A 335 -13.20 43.55 -19.50
C LYS A 335 -13.22 42.07 -19.83
N ILE A 336 -13.71 41.25 -18.89
CA ILE A 336 -13.85 39.81 -19.06
C ILE A 336 -14.94 39.53 -20.10
N ALA A 337 -14.53 38.97 -21.24
CA ALA A 337 -15.44 38.54 -22.31
C ALA A 337 -15.99 37.15 -22.00
N GLU A 338 -15.11 36.23 -21.64
CA GLU A 338 -15.41 34.83 -21.35
C GLU A 338 -14.39 34.28 -20.35
N VAL A 339 -14.73 33.18 -19.68
CA VAL A 339 -13.81 32.48 -18.77
C VAL A 339 -13.68 31.05 -19.24
N THR A 340 -12.44 30.62 -19.45
CA THR A 340 -12.12 29.26 -19.87
C THR A 340 -11.70 28.42 -18.67
N LEU A 341 -12.42 27.34 -18.40
CA LEU A 341 -12.03 26.30 -17.47
C LEU A 341 -11.23 25.23 -18.21
N ILE A 342 -9.97 25.05 -17.82
CA ILE A 342 -9.09 23.99 -18.33
C ILE A 342 -8.96 22.92 -17.26
N LEU A 343 -9.22 21.66 -17.64
CA LEU A 343 -9.03 20.48 -16.82
C LEU A 343 -7.83 19.69 -17.35
N GLU A 344 -6.78 19.63 -16.55
CA GLU A 344 -5.55 18.88 -16.81
C GLU A 344 -5.60 17.53 -16.06
N PRO A 345 -5.72 16.40 -16.76
CA PRO A 345 -5.82 15.08 -16.14
C PRO A 345 -4.52 14.66 -15.46
N VAL A 346 -4.64 14.19 -14.23
CA VAL A 346 -3.56 13.53 -13.48
C VAL A 346 -3.46 12.09 -13.95
N SER A 347 -2.42 11.80 -14.72
CA SER A 347 -2.18 10.47 -15.26
C SER A 347 -0.67 10.24 -15.42
N PRO A 348 -0.18 9.00 -15.24
CA PRO A 348 1.20 8.65 -15.55
C PRO A 348 1.54 8.82 -17.04
N VAL A 349 0.53 8.80 -17.91
CA VAL A 349 0.68 9.03 -19.35
C VAL A 349 0.01 10.37 -19.71
N PRO A 350 0.68 11.29 -20.44
CA PRO A 350 0.06 12.54 -20.85
C PRO A 350 -1.26 12.32 -21.59
N GLN A 351 -2.34 12.90 -21.07
CA GLN A 351 -3.67 12.88 -21.67
C GLN A 351 -4.04 14.30 -22.13
N PRO A 352 -4.88 14.46 -23.16
CA PRO A 352 -5.30 15.78 -23.63
C PRO A 352 -6.10 16.53 -22.56
N GLU A 353 -5.85 17.83 -22.46
CA GLU A 353 -6.64 18.73 -21.60
C GLU A 353 -8.09 18.84 -22.12
N ILE A 354 -9.02 19.03 -21.19
CA ILE A 354 -10.44 19.26 -21.50
C ILE A 354 -10.75 20.71 -21.19
N THR A 355 -11.51 21.37 -22.07
CA THR A 355 -11.80 22.79 -21.96
C THR A 355 -13.30 23.06 -21.95
N PHE A 356 -13.75 23.88 -21.00
CA PHE A 356 -15.10 24.44 -20.97
C PHE A 356 -15.02 25.96 -21.08
N VAL A 357 -15.89 26.55 -21.89
CA VAL A 357 -15.98 28.01 -22.03
C VAL A 357 -17.25 28.48 -21.39
N PHE A 358 -17.13 29.36 -20.40
CA PHE A 358 -18.24 30.10 -19.83
C PHE A 358 -18.38 31.41 -20.62
N SER A 359 -19.56 31.62 -21.21
CA SER A 359 -19.86 32.84 -21.97
C SER A 359 -20.55 33.90 -21.11
N ALA A 360 -20.99 33.54 -19.90
CA ALA A 360 -21.68 34.44 -19.01
C ALA A 360 -21.42 34.14 -17.51
N PRO A 361 -21.56 35.14 -16.61
CA PRO A 361 -21.28 34.97 -15.19
C PRO A 361 -22.14 33.91 -14.51
N TRP A 362 -23.40 33.74 -14.93
CA TRP A 362 -24.28 32.73 -14.32
C TRP A 362 -23.84 31.30 -14.62
N GLU A 363 -23.04 31.07 -15.66
CA GLU A 363 -22.48 29.75 -15.97
C GLU A 363 -21.29 29.46 -15.07
N LEU A 364 -20.43 30.45 -14.86
CA LEU A 364 -19.32 30.37 -13.90
C LEU A 364 -19.83 30.27 -12.45
N ASP A 365 -20.92 30.96 -12.11
CA ASP A 365 -21.54 30.85 -10.78
C ASP A 365 -21.97 29.40 -10.50
N LYS A 366 -22.59 28.70 -11.45
CA LYS A 366 -22.93 27.27 -11.28
C LYS A 366 -21.70 26.41 -10.94
N PHE A 367 -20.57 26.64 -11.62
CA PHE A 367 -19.32 25.96 -11.33
C PHE A 367 -18.83 26.26 -9.92
N ILE A 368 -18.79 27.54 -9.54
CA ILE A 368 -18.31 27.96 -8.22
C ILE A 368 -19.22 27.46 -7.10
N GLN A 369 -20.54 27.46 -7.29
CA GLN A 369 -21.48 26.88 -6.31
C GLN A 369 -21.22 25.39 -6.11
N GLN A 370 -21.04 24.62 -7.20
CA GLN A 370 -20.77 23.18 -7.13
C GLN A 370 -19.41 22.88 -6.49
N LEU A 371 -18.38 23.66 -6.83
CA LEU A 371 -17.06 23.58 -6.20
C LEU A 371 -17.14 23.91 -4.70
N GLY A 372 -17.91 24.94 -4.33
CA GLY A 372 -18.10 25.40 -2.96
C GLY A 372 -18.72 24.35 -2.05
N ILE A 373 -19.63 23.51 -2.56
CA ILE A 373 -20.18 22.38 -1.80
C ILE A 373 -19.07 21.40 -1.40
N SER A 374 -18.16 21.10 -2.32
CA SER A 374 -17.06 20.15 -2.08
C SER A 374 -16.01 20.72 -1.12
N VAL A 375 -15.68 22.01 -1.28
CA VAL A 375 -14.75 22.73 -0.40
C VAL A 375 -15.31 22.88 1.02
N ALA A 376 -16.58 23.27 1.16
CA ALA A 376 -17.22 23.41 2.47
C ALA A 376 -17.31 22.08 3.24
N ALA A 377 -17.49 20.97 2.52
CA ALA A 377 -17.49 19.63 3.09
C ALA A 377 -16.09 19.03 3.30
N GLN A 378 -15.02 19.80 3.04
CA GLN A 378 -13.62 19.35 3.13
C GLN A 378 -13.35 18.06 2.33
N MET A 379 -14.05 17.89 1.19
CA MET A 379 -13.90 16.72 0.36
C MET A 379 -12.59 16.80 -0.41
N PRO A 380 -11.83 15.70 -0.51
CA PRO A 380 -10.57 15.69 -1.23
C PRO A 380 -10.79 15.78 -2.75
N ALA A 381 -11.98 15.51 -3.27
CA ALA A 381 -12.28 15.59 -4.69
C ALA A 381 -13.67 16.21 -4.94
N GLY A 382 -13.78 16.98 -6.02
CA GLY A 382 -15.03 17.58 -6.49
C GLY A 382 -15.50 16.97 -7.80
N SER A 383 -16.68 17.39 -8.28
CA SER A 383 -17.18 17.01 -9.61
C SER A 383 -17.62 18.24 -10.39
N TRP A 384 -17.46 18.18 -11.71
CA TRP A 384 -18.04 19.14 -12.65
C TRP A 384 -18.38 18.45 -13.97
N GLN A 385 -19.65 18.49 -14.39
CA GLN A 385 -20.11 17.94 -15.68
C GLN A 385 -19.63 16.49 -15.95
N GLY A 386 -19.56 15.66 -14.91
CA GLY A 386 -19.08 14.28 -15.00
C GLY A 386 -17.55 14.09 -14.94
N TYR A 387 -16.78 15.16 -14.73
CA TYR A 387 -15.33 15.12 -14.52
C TYR A 387 -14.97 15.31 -13.05
N GLU A 388 -13.95 14.58 -12.61
CA GLU A 388 -13.43 14.61 -11.25
C GLU A 388 -12.38 15.72 -11.09
N LEU A 389 -12.56 16.58 -10.10
CA LEU A 389 -11.65 17.68 -9.79
C LEU A 389 -10.78 17.32 -8.58
N GLU A 390 -9.49 17.54 -8.68
CA GLU A 390 -8.56 17.37 -7.56
C GLU A 390 -8.61 18.57 -6.61
N LEU A 391 -8.95 18.32 -5.33
CA LEU A 391 -9.06 19.36 -4.30
C LEU A 391 -8.10 19.19 -3.11
N SER A 392 -7.29 18.13 -3.09
CA SER A 392 -6.33 17.85 -2.00
C SER A 392 -5.31 18.97 -1.77
N GLN A 393 -4.86 19.60 -2.86
CA GLN A 393 -3.92 20.71 -2.84
C GLN A 393 -4.62 22.07 -3.02
N PHE A 394 -5.95 22.08 -3.05
CA PHE A 394 -6.73 23.29 -3.30
C PHE A 394 -6.81 24.13 -2.03
N THR A 395 -6.27 25.35 -2.09
CA THR A 395 -6.14 26.22 -0.92
C THR A 395 -7.32 27.17 -0.76
N GLU A 396 -7.52 27.67 0.46
CA GLU A 396 -8.50 28.71 0.75
C GLU A 396 -8.25 29.99 -0.07
N GLN A 397 -6.99 30.31 -0.37
CA GLN A 397 -6.65 31.42 -1.25
C GLN A 397 -7.17 31.19 -2.68
N GLN A 398 -6.95 30.00 -3.25
CA GLN A 398 -7.45 29.68 -4.59
C GLN A 398 -8.99 29.69 -4.64
N TRP A 399 -9.65 29.31 -3.55
CA TRP A 399 -11.10 29.44 -3.41
C TRP A 399 -11.53 30.91 -3.47
N HIS A 400 -10.90 31.80 -2.69
CA HIS A 400 -11.18 33.23 -2.72
C HIS A 400 -10.88 33.86 -4.08
N ASP A 401 -9.82 33.44 -4.78
CA ASP A 401 -9.49 33.91 -6.12
C ASP A 401 -10.60 33.56 -7.12
N CYS A 402 -11.18 32.35 -7.04
CA CYS A 402 -12.33 31.97 -7.87
C CYS A 402 -13.56 32.85 -7.59
N GLN A 403 -13.86 33.13 -6.32
CA GLN A 403 -14.98 34.00 -5.93
C GLN A 403 -14.76 35.45 -6.37
N ALA A 404 -13.53 35.96 -6.25
CA ALA A 404 -13.16 37.30 -6.69
C ALA A 404 -13.30 37.44 -8.21
N LEU A 405 -12.92 36.43 -8.98
CA LEU A 405 -13.09 36.40 -10.43
C LEU A 405 -14.57 36.52 -10.84
N LEU A 406 -15.45 35.74 -10.21
CA LEU A 406 -16.89 35.82 -10.47
C LEU A 406 -17.46 37.20 -10.10
N THR A 407 -17.08 37.71 -8.93
CA THR A 407 -17.54 39.02 -8.43
C THR A 407 -17.12 40.14 -9.39
N ARG A 408 -15.87 40.10 -9.86
CA ARG A 408 -15.35 41.05 -10.85
C ARG A 408 -16.18 40.99 -12.14
N TRP A 409 -16.42 39.79 -12.67
CA TRP A 409 -17.15 39.65 -13.93
C TRP A 409 -18.61 40.13 -13.83
N GLN A 410 -19.27 39.86 -12.70
CA GLN A 410 -20.63 40.38 -12.43
C GLN A 410 -20.65 41.92 -12.37
N GLN A 411 -19.68 42.55 -11.69
CA GLN A 411 -19.58 44.01 -11.60
C GLN A 411 -19.35 44.67 -12.96
N GLU A 412 -18.50 44.07 -13.82
CA GLU A 412 -18.21 44.58 -15.16
C GLU A 412 -19.44 44.54 -16.08
N ILE A 413 -20.30 43.52 -15.95
CA ILE A 413 -21.57 43.41 -16.71
C ILE A 413 -22.65 44.34 -16.17
N GLU A 414 -22.71 44.57 -14.85
CA GLU A 414 -23.60 45.57 -14.24
C GLU A 414 -23.20 47.02 -14.58
N GLY A 415 -22.08 47.23 -15.29
CA GLY A 415 -21.60 48.55 -15.69
C GLY A 415 -20.94 49.33 -14.55
N LYS A 416 -20.53 48.65 -13.46
CA LYS A 416 -19.69 49.26 -12.42
C LYS A 416 -18.26 49.31 -12.96
N GLU A 417 -17.83 50.48 -13.41
CA GLU A 417 -16.43 50.66 -13.82
C GLU A 417 -15.51 50.58 -12.60
N PHE A 418 -14.28 50.09 -12.81
CA PHE A 418 -13.23 50.04 -11.79
C PHE A 418 -12.94 51.43 -11.16
N SER A 419 -13.26 52.51 -11.89
CA SER A 419 -13.21 53.89 -11.43
C SER A 419 -14.20 54.23 -10.32
N ASP A 420 -15.33 53.52 -10.18
CA ASP A 420 -16.30 53.78 -9.11
C ASP A 420 -15.89 53.25 -7.74
N VAL A 421 -14.97 52.26 -7.71
CA VAL A 421 -14.43 51.66 -6.48
C VAL A 421 -13.19 52.41 -5.98
N LEU A 422 -12.45 53.07 -6.87
CA LEU A 422 -11.28 53.91 -6.58
C LEU A 422 -11.58 55.42 -6.72
N ASP A 423 -12.84 55.83 -6.64
CA ASP A 423 -13.18 57.26 -6.65
C ASP A 423 -12.87 57.89 -5.28
N ILE A 424 -11.64 58.40 -5.16
CA ILE A 424 -11.18 59.19 -3.99
C ILE A 424 -12.08 60.42 -3.76
N ALA A 425 -12.85 60.87 -4.75
CA ALA A 425 -13.82 61.96 -4.57
C ALA A 425 -14.99 61.56 -3.63
N LYS A 426 -15.30 60.27 -3.46
CA LYS A 426 -16.29 59.80 -2.46
C LYS A 426 -15.73 59.69 -1.04
N TYR A 427 -14.41 59.80 -0.86
CA TYR A 427 -13.74 59.83 0.46
C TYR A 427 -13.36 61.25 0.91
N GLY A 428 -13.65 62.29 0.12
CA GLY A 428 -13.23 63.67 0.38
C GLY A 428 -14.05 64.49 1.38
N ASP A 429 -15.30 64.09 1.69
CA ASP A 429 -16.25 64.97 2.41
C ASP A 429 -16.75 64.43 3.76
N ARG A 430 -16.06 63.47 4.37
CA ARG A 430 -16.35 63.00 5.73
C ARG A 430 -15.17 63.19 6.67
N VAL A 431 -14.71 64.44 6.78
CA VAL A 431 -14.08 64.93 8.01
C VAL A 431 -14.89 66.13 8.49
N ILE A 432 -15.85 65.85 9.37
CA ILE A 432 -16.51 66.88 10.18
C ILE A 432 -16.42 66.42 11.63
N GLY A 433 -15.41 66.91 12.34
CA GLY A 433 -15.40 67.02 13.80
C GLY A 433 -15.19 65.73 14.59
N ILE A 434 -14.25 65.78 15.53
CA ILE A 434 -14.11 64.83 16.63
C ILE A 434 -15.35 65.02 17.54
N GLY A 435 -16.20 64.00 17.60
CA GLY A 435 -17.39 63.93 18.46
C GLY A 435 -17.64 62.48 18.87
N GLU A 436 -17.97 62.27 20.13
CA GLU A 436 -18.01 60.98 20.84
C GLU A 436 -18.75 59.86 20.09
N PHE A 437 -18.12 58.68 20.04
CA PHE A 437 -18.69 57.48 19.44
C PHE A 437 -19.84 56.95 20.32
N GLU A 438 -21.08 57.09 19.88
CA GLU A 438 -22.20 56.37 20.51
C GLU A 438 -22.07 54.87 20.23
N LYS A 439 -21.88 54.10 21.31
CA LYS A 439 -21.80 52.63 21.28
C LYS A 439 -23.13 52.07 20.77
N ILE A 440 -23.12 51.48 19.58
CA ILE A 440 -24.23 50.63 19.10
C ILE A 440 -24.26 49.38 19.99
N SER A 441 -25.14 49.36 20.98
CA SER A 441 -25.45 48.18 21.79
C SER A 441 -26.57 47.40 21.10
N SER A 442 -26.24 46.25 20.50
CA SER A 442 -27.24 45.28 20.06
C SER A 442 -27.56 44.33 21.23
N PRO A 443 -28.83 44.17 21.65
CA PRO A 443 -29.22 43.32 22.78
C PRO A 443 -29.18 41.81 22.48
N TRP A 444 -28.55 41.40 21.37
CA TRP A 444 -28.46 40.00 20.92
C TRP A 444 -27.03 39.50 20.68
N LEU A 445 -26.01 40.32 20.97
CA LEU A 445 -24.61 39.88 21.01
C LEU A 445 -24.20 39.60 22.46
N THR A 446 -24.45 38.38 22.92
CA THR A 446 -23.80 37.84 24.11
C THR A 446 -22.38 37.46 23.71
N LYS A 447 -21.39 38.27 24.07
CA LYS A 447 -19.97 37.87 23.97
C LYS A 447 -19.73 36.65 24.87
N ALA A 448 -19.11 35.62 24.31
CA ALA A 448 -18.64 34.46 25.06
C ALA A 448 -17.61 34.90 26.12
N GLN A 449 -17.68 34.30 27.31
CA GLN A 449 -16.88 34.64 28.51
C GLN A 449 -15.38 34.36 28.40
N SER A 450 -14.81 34.15 27.21
CA SER A 450 -13.41 33.78 27.00
C SER A 450 -12.49 34.94 26.57
N GLU A 451 -12.95 36.20 26.58
CA GLU A 451 -12.16 37.36 26.13
C GLU A 451 -11.87 38.42 27.22
N ASN A 452 -11.96 38.07 28.51
CA ASN A 452 -11.62 39.00 29.60
C ASN A 452 -10.29 38.61 30.29
N TRP A 453 -9.21 38.50 29.51
CA TRP A 453 -7.86 38.29 30.03
C TRP A 453 -7.13 39.60 30.40
N LEU A 454 -7.63 40.74 29.92
CA LEU A 454 -7.17 42.08 30.33
C LEU A 454 -8.17 42.66 31.34
N PRO A 455 -7.73 43.06 32.55
CA PRO A 455 -8.62 43.64 33.56
C PRO A 455 -9.16 45.01 33.13
N ASP A 456 -10.45 45.26 33.41
CA ASP A 456 -11.09 46.56 33.16
C ASP A 456 -10.48 47.71 34.00
N ASP A 457 -9.72 47.37 35.04
CA ASP A 457 -9.12 48.31 36.00
C ASP A 457 -7.69 48.76 35.63
N ILE A 458 -7.16 48.35 34.47
CA ILE A 458 -5.85 48.81 34.00
C ILE A 458 -6.03 50.12 33.22
N ASP A 459 -5.40 51.18 33.71
CA ASP A 459 -5.34 52.45 32.99
C ASP A 459 -4.34 52.38 31.83
N PHE A 460 -4.83 52.01 30.65
CA PHE A 460 -4.05 51.98 29.40
C PHE A 460 -3.60 53.37 28.92
N SER A 461 -3.97 54.46 29.59
CA SER A 461 -3.38 55.76 29.33
C SER A 461 -1.97 55.91 29.94
N ALA A 462 -1.60 55.04 30.90
CA ALA A 462 -0.34 55.09 31.62
C ALA A 462 0.83 54.34 30.91
N PHE A 463 0.54 53.43 29.98
CA PHE A 463 1.55 52.73 29.18
C PHE A 463 0.96 52.23 27.85
N SER A 464 1.82 52.04 26.83
CA SER A 464 1.38 51.61 25.49
C SER A 464 1.11 50.11 25.44
N ILE A 465 0.08 49.66 24.70
CA ILE A 465 -0.27 48.24 24.53
C ILE A 465 0.91 47.42 23.96
N GLU A 466 1.81 48.07 23.22
CA GLU A 466 3.06 47.49 22.71
C GLU A 466 3.96 46.93 23.82
N THR A 467 3.87 47.41 25.07
CA THR A 467 4.63 46.82 26.20
C THR A 467 4.17 45.40 26.56
N LEU A 468 3.01 44.95 26.06
CA LEU A 468 2.51 43.59 26.23
C LEU A 468 2.84 42.69 25.02
N SER A 469 3.56 43.19 24.01
CA SER A 469 3.96 42.39 22.85
C SER A 469 4.89 41.26 23.27
N GLY A 470 4.57 40.01 22.93
CA GLY A 470 5.35 38.84 23.32
C GLY A 470 5.03 38.31 24.73
N TRP A 471 4.09 38.95 25.44
CA TRP A 471 3.55 38.39 26.67
C TRP A 471 2.75 37.12 26.39
N GLN A 472 3.06 36.04 27.11
CA GLN A 472 2.36 34.77 27.06
C GLN A 472 1.78 34.45 28.44
N PRO A 473 0.44 34.47 28.62
CA PRO A 473 -0.19 34.31 29.92
C PRO A 473 -0.01 32.91 30.54
N GLU A 474 0.37 31.92 29.74
CA GLU A 474 0.56 30.52 30.15
C GLU A 474 1.99 30.21 30.60
N ASN A 475 2.92 31.18 30.53
CA ASN A 475 4.33 30.96 30.88
C ASN A 475 4.62 31.29 32.36
N PRO A 476 4.81 30.28 33.24
CA PRO A 476 5.00 30.50 34.67
C PRO A 476 6.33 31.17 35.02
N LEU A 477 7.38 31.00 34.20
CA LEU A 477 8.70 31.62 34.44
C LEU A 477 8.61 33.15 34.36
N HIS A 478 7.88 33.68 33.38
CA HIS A 478 7.69 35.13 33.24
C HIS A 478 6.88 35.74 34.39
N PHE A 479 6.02 34.95 35.03
CA PHE A 479 5.25 35.41 36.19
C PHE A 479 6.14 35.54 37.43
N ASP A 480 6.96 34.52 37.71
CA ASP A 480 7.88 34.51 38.86
C ASP A 480 8.92 35.64 38.73
N GLU A 481 9.50 35.82 37.54
CA GLU A 481 10.45 36.90 37.25
C GLU A 481 9.81 38.29 37.43
N LEU A 482 8.55 38.46 36.99
CA LEU A 482 7.83 39.72 37.18
C LEU A 482 7.63 40.03 38.67
N GLN A 483 7.31 39.04 39.51
CA GLN A 483 7.17 39.23 40.96
C GLN A 483 8.49 39.61 41.64
N GLU A 484 9.59 38.98 41.25
CA GLU A 484 10.92 39.35 41.76
C GLU A 484 11.29 40.80 41.38
N ILE A 485 11.08 41.20 40.13
CA ILE A 485 11.38 42.56 39.66
C ILE A 485 10.51 43.60 40.37
N ILE A 486 9.22 43.33 40.59
CA ILE A 486 8.32 44.22 41.36
C ILE A 486 8.84 44.39 42.80
N THR A 487 9.26 43.31 43.44
CA THR A 487 9.75 43.32 44.83
C THR A 487 11.07 44.10 44.96
N GLN A 488 11.98 43.94 43.98
CA GLN A 488 13.22 44.69 43.92
C GLN A 488 12.98 46.19 43.67
N ALA A 489 12.07 46.54 42.76
CA ALA A 489 11.71 47.93 42.47
C ALA A 489 11.02 48.63 43.66
N GLU A 490 10.19 47.92 44.42
CA GLU A 490 9.61 48.44 45.67
C GLU A 490 10.68 48.73 46.73
N ALA A 491 11.66 47.84 46.88
CA ALA A 491 12.75 48.01 47.85
C ALA A 491 13.71 49.16 47.46
N ALA A 492 13.88 49.40 46.15
CA ALA A 492 14.71 50.47 45.61
C ALA A 492 13.99 51.83 45.49
N GLY A 493 12.65 51.85 45.61
CA GLY A 493 11.84 53.07 45.47
C GLY A 493 11.68 53.54 44.02
N GLU A 494 11.74 52.62 43.06
CA GLU A 494 11.64 52.93 41.63
C GLU A 494 10.17 53.07 41.18
N THR A 495 9.92 53.94 40.20
CA THR A 495 8.57 54.21 39.68
C THR A 495 8.20 53.38 38.45
N TYR A 496 9.18 52.76 37.79
CA TYR A 496 9.01 51.93 36.60
C TYR A 496 9.83 50.66 36.73
N ILE A 497 9.32 49.57 36.16
CA ILE A 497 10.01 48.30 36.03
C ILE A 497 10.26 47.97 34.56
N THR A 498 11.24 47.12 34.29
CA THR A 498 11.47 46.56 32.96
C THR A 498 10.82 45.18 32.90
N THR A 499 9.98 44.94 31.89
CA THR A 499 9.21 43.69 31.75
C THR A 499 10.10 42.54 31.26
N PRO A 500 9.93 41.31 31.79
CA PRO A 500 10.84 40.19 31.49
C PRO A 500 10.70 39.62 30.07
N TRP A 501 9.59 39.87 29.36
CA TRP A 501 9.31 39.29 28.04
C TRP A 501 9.73 40.15 26.85
N ASN A 502 9.91 41.46 27.02
CA ASN A 502 10.22 42.39 25.92
C ASN A 502 11.00 43.64 26.35
N ASP A 503 11.61 43.63 27.54
CA ASP A 503 12.45 44.70 28.09
C ASP A 503 11.81 46.11 28.04
N SER A 504 10.48 46.17 28.08
CA SER A 504 9.73 47.42 27.98
C SER A 504 9.48 48.01 29.36
N GLN A 505 9.36 49.34 29.46
CA GLN A 505 9.12 49.99 30.75
C GLN A 505 7.63 49.98 31.09
N LEU A 506 7.31 49.42 32.26
CA LEU A 506 5.96 49.35 32.82
C LEU A 506 5.92 50.09 34.16
N PRO A 507 4.96 51.02 34.40
CA PRO A 507 4.81 51.67 35.69
C PRO A 507 4.60 50.65 36.82
N LEU A 508 5.22 50.87 37.98
CA LEU A 508 5.21 49.91 39.09
C LEU A 508 3.77 49.62 39.60
N ASP A 509 2.89 50.61 39.63
CA ASP A 509 1.49 50.43 40.06
C ASP A 509 0.65 49.63 39.05
N ALA A 510 0.93 49.80 37.76
CA ALA A 510 0.33 49.00 36.70
C ALA A 510 0.83 47.55 36.78
N ALA A 511 2.13 47.34 37.00
CA ALA A 511 2.73 46.02 37.15
C ALA A 511 2.16 45.21 38.33
N LYS A 512 1.89 45.86 39.48
CA LYS A 512 1.26 45.21 40.64
C LYS A 512 -0.18 44.77 40.36
N THR A 513 -0.94 45.64 39.70
CA THR A 513 -2.32 45.33 39.29
C THR A 513 -2.34 44.19 38.27
N PHE A 514 -1.37 44.20 37.36
CA PHE A 514 -1.18 43.15 36.36
C PHE A 514 -0.84 41.80 37.00
N SER A 515 0.17 41.75 37.89
CA SER A 515 0.58 40.52 38.60
C SER A 515 -0.56 39.91 39.42
N LYS A 516 -1.32 40.73 40.18
CA LYS A 516 -2.46 40.24 40.99
C LYS A 516 -3.57 39.61 40.15
N ASN A 517 -3.79 40.10 38.94
CA ASN A 517 -4.82 39.55 38.07
C ASN A 517 -4.35 38.29 37.35
N TRP A 518 -3.07 38.24 36.95
CA TRP A 518 -2.47 37.03 36.39
C TRP A 518 -2.53 35.86 37.39
N GLU A 519 -2.29 36.11 38.69
CA GLU A 519 -2.43 35.09 39.75
C GLU A 519 -3.88 34.55 39.87
N LYS A 520 -4.90 35.40 39.66
CA LYS A 520 -6.31 34.98 39.70
C LYS A 520 -6.68 34.09 38.52
N THR A 521 -6.10 34.33 37.33
CA THR A 521 -6.38 33.53 36.13
C THR A 521 -5.67 32.18 36.19
N ALA A 522 -4.45 32.14 36.74
CA ALA A 522 -3.69 30.90 36.94
C ALA A 522 -4.34 29.95 37.96
N ASN A 523 -5.03 30.47 38.98
CA ASN A 523 -5.74 29.67 40.00
C ASN A 523 -7.15 29.16 39.56
N HIS A 524 -7.56 29.42 38.31
CA HIS A 524 -8.84 28.99 37.74
C HIS A 524 -8.70 28.14 36.46
N CYS A 525 -7.49 27.62 36.17
CA CYS A 525 -7.24 26.58 35.18
C CYS A 525 -6.98 25.22 35.84
#